data_AF-A0A7C6HS65-F1
#
_entry.id   AF-A0A7C6HS65-F1
#
_cell.length_a   1.000
_cell.length_b   1.000
_cell.length_c   1.000
_cell.angle_alpha   90.00
_cell.angle_beta   90.00
_cell.angle_gamma   90.00
#
_symmetry.space_group_name_H-M   'P 1'
#
loop_
_entity.id
_entity.type
_entity.pdbx_description
1 polymer ?
#
loop_
_entity_poly.entity_id
_entity_poly.type
_entity_poly.pdbx_seq_one_letter_code
_entity_poly.pdbx_strand_id
1 'polypeptide(L)' 'MANLTITVDDATLKRARLRALERDESVNAYLAEALRRYADADTAKDRMAQVLDQAEMSAVGSGPGGRTWTRGELHRG' A
#
# COMPACT_ATOMS: atom_id res chain seq x y z
N MET A 1 16.84 15.06 9.43
CA MET A 1 15.63 14.68 10.18
C MET A 1 14.75 15.91 10.31
N ALA A 2 13.45 15.80 10.05
CA ALA A 2 12.49 16.88 10.28
C ALA A 2 11.82 16.69 11.65
N ASN A 3 11.45 17.78 12.33
CA ASN A 3 10.72 17.74 13.59
C ASN A 3 9.24 18.05 13.32
N LEU A 4 8.34 17.27 13.92
CA LEU A 4 6.89 17.47 13.84
C LEU A 4 6.34 17.62 15.26
N THR A 5 5.67 18.74 15.52
CA THR A 5 4.93 18.97 16.77
C THR A 5 3.45 18.82 16.49
N ILE A 6 2.77 17.98 17.27
CA ILE A 6 1.33 17.78 17.21
C ILE A 6 0.72 18.00 18.59
N THR A 7 -0.48 18.57 18.61
CA THR A 7 -1.29 18.67 19.83
C THR A 7 -2.29 17.52 19.84
N VAL A 8 -2.30 16.76 20.93
CA VAL A 8 -3.25 15.67 21.19
C VAL A 8 -3.79 15.83 22.59
N ASP A 9 -4.99 15.33 22.84
CA ASP A 9 -5.55 15.34 24.19
C ASP A 9 -4.76 14.41 25.12
N ASP A 10 -4.64 14.81 26.39
CA ASP A 10 -3.86 14.08 27.40
C ASP A 10 -4.35 12.65 27.60
N ALA A 11 -5.65 12.42 27.50
CA ALA A 11 -6.24 11.09 27.66
C ALA A 11 -5.82 10.15 26.53
N THR A 12 -5.78 10.64 25.29
CA THR A 12 -5.27 9.90 24.12
C THR A 12 -3.77 9.66 24.23
N LEU A 13 -2.98 10.66 24.63
CA LEU A 13 -1.54 10.48 24.81
C LEU A 13 -1.23 9.42 25.88
N LYS A 14 -1.97 9.43 26.99
CA LYS A 14 -1.83 8.43 28.05
C LYS A 14 -2.16 7.01 27.56
N ARG A 15 -3.28 6.84 26.83
CA ARG A 15 -3.66 5.54 26.27
C ARG A 15 -2.64 5.05 25.22
N ALA A 16 -2.15 5.95 24.37
CA ALA A 16 -1.14 5.64 23.38
C ALA A 16 0.16 5.15 24.03
N ARG A 17 0.60 5.79 25.12
CA ARG A 17 1.79 5.36 25.88
C ARG A 17 1.62 3.98 26.51
N LEU A 18 0.47 3.70 27.11
CA LEU A 18 0.19 2.38 27.68
C LEU A 18 0.24 1.29 26.60
N ARG A 19 -0.41 1.54 25.45
CA ARG A 19 -0.41 0.60 24.33
C ARG A 19 0.97 0.40 23.71
N ALA A 20 1.78 1.45 23.64
CA ALA A 20 3.14 1.35 23.14
C ALA A 20 4.01 0.50 24.09
N LEU A 21 3.84 0.67 25.41
CA LEU A 21 4.52 -0.14 26.42
C LEU A 21 4.12 -1.62 26.34
N GLU A 22 2.83 -1.93 26.14
CA GLU A 22 2.35 -3.30 25.91
C GLU A 22 2.98 -3.97 24.68
N ARG A 23 3.44 -3.16 23.71
CA ARG A 23 4.01 -3.61 22.44
C ARG A 23 5.54 -3.47 22.39
N ASP A 24 6.16 -3.13 23.51
CA ASP A 24 7.60 -2.86 23.62
C ASP A 24 8.10 -1.85 22.58
N GLU A 25 7.30 -0.82 22.30
CA GLU A 25 7.62 0.26 21.35
C GLU A 25 7.42 1.64 21.96
N SER A 26 7.91 2.68 21.27
CA SER A 26 7.65 4.08 21.67
C SER A 26 6.56 4.69 20.80
N VAL A 27 5.79 5.62 21.39
CA VAL A 27 4.77 6.39 20.65
C VAL A 27 5.39 7.13 19.46
N ASN A 28 6.60 7.66 19.61
CA ASN A 28 7.30 8.35 18.52
C ASN A 28 7.67 7.41 17.38
N ALA A 29 8.15 6.20 17.68
CA ALA A 29 8.45 5.20 16.66
C ALA A 29 7.18 4.76 15.92
N TYR A 30 6.09 4.53 16.66
CA TYR A 30 4.78 4.22 16.08
C TYR A 30 4.28 5.34 15.16
N LEU A 31 4.34 6.61 15.61
CA LEU A 31 3.90 7.75 14.80
C LEU A 31 4.77 7.96 13.55
N ALA A 32 6.09 7.80 13.67
CA ALA A 32 6.99 7.87 12.52
C ALA A 32 6.65 6.81 11.47
N GLU A 33 6.35 5.59 11.92
CA GLU A 33 5.94 4.50 11.04
C GLU A 33 4.56 4.71 10.43
N ALA A 34 3.60 5.20 11.21
CA ALA A 34 2.27 5.54 10.72
C ALA A 34 2.33 6.65 9.66
N LEU A 35 3.17 7.67 9.86
CA LEU A 35 3.39 8.74 8.89
C LEU A 35 4.05 8.23 7.60
N ARG A 36 5.02 7.32 7.70
CA ARG A 36 5.59 6.65 6.51
C ARG A 36 4.52 5.89 5.74
N ARG A 37 3.74 5.05 6.41
CA ARG A 37 2.66 4.29 5.77
C ARG A 37 1.61 5.18 5.14
N TYR A 38 1.28 6.30 5.78
CA TYR A 38 0.36 7.29 5.24
C TYR A 38 0.89 7.93 3.95
N ALA A 39 2.16 8.36 3.94
CA ALA A 39 2.81 8.91 2.75
C ALA A 39 3.00 7.85 1.64
N ASP A 40 3.30 6.61 2.01
CA ASP A 40 3.45 5.49 1.08
C ASP A 40 2.11 5.06 0.47
N ALA A 41 0.99 5.23 1.19
CA ALA A 41 -0.33 4.89 0.68
C ALA A 41 -0.75 5.77 -0.52
N ASP A 42 -0.33 7.04 -0.54
CA ASP A 42 -0.53 7.91 -1.71
C ASP A 42 0.34 7.42 -2.88
N THR A 43 1.61 7.05 -2.64
CA THR A 43 2.42 6.46 -3.73
C THR A 43 1.96 5.06 -4.15
N ALA A 44 1.27 4.29 -3.30
CA ALA A 44 0.74 2.97 -3.66
C ALA A 44 -0.53 3.09 -4.50
N LYS A 45 -1.41 4.04 -4.19
CA LYS A 45 -2.54 4.41 -5.05
C LYS A 45 -2.06 4.95 -6.39
N ASP A 46 -1.05 5.83 -6.37
CA ASP A 46 -0.45 6.36 -7.59
C ASP A 46 0.28 5.27 -8.40
N ARG A 47 0.98 4.33 -7.74
CA ARG A 47 1.61 3.19 -8.41
C ARG A 47 0.59 2.22 -8.99
N MET A 48 -0.50 1.93 -8.28
CA MET A 48 -1.57 1.10 -8.83
C MET A 48 -2.26 1.80 -10.01
N ALA A 49 -2.51 3.11 -9.92
CA ALA A 49 -3.01 3.90 -11.03
C ALA A 49 -2.06 3.88 -12.22
N GLN A 50 -0.74 4.01 -11.99
CA GLN A 50 0.27 3.87 -13.05
C GLN A 50 0.34 2.45 -13.63
N VAL A 51 0.16 1.40 -12.83
CA VAL A 51 0.10 0.02 -13.34
C VAL A 51 -1.14 -0.19 -14.20
N LEU A 52 -2.30 0.38 -13.80
CA LEU A 52 -3.53 0.32 -14.59
C LEU A 52 -3.42 1.14 -15.87
N ASP A 53 -2.87 2.36 -15.81
CA ASP A 53 -2.58 3.19 -16.97
C ASP A 53 -1.60 2.49 -17.92
N GLN A 54 -0.53 1.89 -17.38
CA GLN A 54 0.39 1.06 -18.18
C GLN A 54 -0.30 -0.18 -18.74
N ALA A 55 -1.22 -0.83 -18.03
CA ALA A 55 -1.97 -1.99 -18.53
C ALA A 55 -2.99 -1.60 -19.62
N GLU A 56 -3.57 -0.40 -19.57
CA GLU A 56 -4.42 0.15 -20.62
C GLU A 56 -3.59 0.56 -21.85
N MET A 57 -2.42 1.18 -21.64
CA MET A 57 -1.50 1.57 -22.71
C MET A 57 -0.77 0.39 -23.35
N SER A 58 -0.42 -0.61 -22.55
CA SER A 58 0.14 -1.86 -23.02
C SER A 58 -1.01 -2.73 -23.50
N ALA A 59 -1.34 -2.59 -24.78
CA ALA A 59 -2.27 -3.43 -25.52
C ALA A 59 -1.80 -4.91 -25.61
N VAL A 60 -1.37 -5.51 -24.51
CA VAL A 60 -1.15 -6.94 -24.29
C VAL A 60 -2.46 -7.58 -23.88
N GLY A 61 -3.54 -7.17 -24.54
CA GLY A 61 -4.67 -8.07 -24.75
C GLY A 61 -4.27 -9.03 -25.85
N SER A 62 -4.72 -10.27 -25.76
CA SER A 62 -4.96 -11.02 -26.99
C SER A 62 -5.69 -10.10 -27.95
N GLY A 63 -5.16 -9.87 -29.16
CA GLY A 63 -5.74 -8.91 -30.13
C GLY A 63 -7.23 -9.15 -30.39
N PRO A 64 -7.88 -8.44 -31.32
CA PRO A 64 -9.35 -8.38 -31.46
C PRO A 64 -10.13 -9.72 -31.45
N GLY A 65 -9.45 -10.84 -31.72
CA GLY A 65 -9.98 -12.20 -31.65
C GLY A 65 -9.68 -13.00 -30.38
N GLY A 66 -9.12 -12.44 -29.30
CA GLY A 66 -8.96 -13.09 -27.97
C GLY A 66 -8.43 -14.52 -28.00
N ARG A 67 -7.12 -14.80 -27.74
CA ARG A 67 -6.58 -16.17 -27.68
C ARG A 67 -7.39 -16.98 -26.68
N THR A 68 -8.33 -17.72 -27.23
CA THR A 68 -9.18 -18.65 -26.51
C THR A 68 -8.54 -19.98 -26.81
N TRP A 69 -7.87 -20.56 -25.83
CA TRP A 69 -7.33 -21.91 -26.00
C TRP A 69 -8.49 -22.84 -26.27
N THR A 70 -8.45 -23.49 -27.43
CA THR A 70 -9.37 -24.57 -27.71
C THR A 70 -8.83 -25.84 -27.05
N ARG A 71 -9.73 -26.68 -26.54
CA ARG A 71 -9.38 -27.86 -25.72
C ARG A 71 -8.37 -28.83 -26.38
N GLY A 72 -8.23 -28.77 -27.71
CA GLY A 72 -7.28 -29.59 -28.47
C GLY A 72 -5.81 -29.09 -28.41
N GLU A 73 -5.58 -27.83 -28.06
CA GLU A 73 -4.22 -27.25 -27.98
C GLU A 73 -3.52 -27.57 -26.65
N LEU A 74 -4.29 -27.97 -25.62
CA LEU A 74 -3.83 -28.25 -24.26
C LEU A 74 -3.12 -29.61 -24.11
N HIS A 75 -3.10 -30.45 -25.14
CA HIS A 75 -2.66 -31.86 -25.03
C HIS A 75 -1.31 -32.21 -25.67
N ARG A 76 -0.49 -31.22 -26.08
CA ARG A 76 0.91 -31.48 -26.46
C ARG A 76 1.88 -30.87 -25.45
N GLY A 77 2.05 -31.59 -24.34
CA GLY A 77 3.24 -31.53 -23.49
C GLY A 77 4.19 -32.67 -23.85
#